data_AF-A0A7D5L327-F1
#
_entry.id   AF-A0A7D5L327-F1
#
_cell.length_a   1.000
_cell.length_b   1.000
_cell.length_c   1.000
_cell.angle_alpha   90.00
_cell.angle_beta   90.00
_cell.angle_gamma   90.00
#
_symmetry.space_group_name_H-M   'P 1'
#
loop_
_entity.id
_entity.type
_entity.pdbx_description
1 polymer ?
#
loop_
_entity_poly.entity_id
_entity_poly.type
_entity_poly.pdbx_seq_one_letter_code
_entity_poly.pdbx_strand_id
1 'polypeptide(L)'
;MRESGLLAAMREGQQHGRGQSETIGVVLILAIAIIGTTTVVALGSDLITERQEHTQNQRTEHAMTVLDAGAATVALGDSEVRSLDVGGTQGTFSVDKSAGRITVTHVNWDGTNDEVLFSKPLGAFVYANGDTEIAYQGGGVWRHQGSESTMVSRPEFHYRGATLTLPIIRVTGGSESDSGPVRATVKKDPNVTSEKVFPDASSTYTGSSKQYRNPTDEGRIIITVQSRYYQAWGSHFEDRTDGNIVYDHANEEVELTLTTTGQSGPFQTPAEDSSLSVRGLEGGHSLDEFGMTLRPDNTDSADFSNLQWSLWAEGANGKQQFEVHLRRSGGGKTCSNPAIASMTVYYSDDGGSTYQGWAQDTAFTASCDSDNNILLDTTFLDPTYPGPTLTYTSLSQSQLGHFNPNGQLVNSPTFDEHEDTVEWEPKTYTSGDTETSGRLLNHYFGLISPDFDLTVDDKNSNTVSEDASTGTIEYQGSDQYVTFLHITENGVEIDT
;
A
#
# COMPACT_ATOMS: atom_id res chain seq x y z
N MET A 1 -38.72 -35.71 -66.08
CA MET A 1 -40.17 -35.79 -66.37
C MET A 1 -40.55 -34.50 -67.09
N ARG A 2 -40.88 -34.60 -68.39
CA ARG A 2 -41.41 -33.59 -69.35
C ARG A 2 -40.56 -32.34 -69.62
N GLU A 3 -39.79 -32.29 -70.72
CA GLU A 3 -40.16 -31.93 -72.12
C GLU A 3 -40.82 -30.55 -72.24
N SER A 4 -40.28 -29.59 -73.00
CA SER A 4 -40.43 -29.45 -74.47
C SER A 4 -39.45 -28.35 -74.93
N GLY A 5 -38.70 -28.36 -76.03
CA GLY A 5 -39.00 -28.86 -77.37
C GLY A 5 -39.50 -27.74 -78.28
N LEU A 6 -38.62 -26.87 -78.81
CA LEU A 6 -38.83 -26.19 -80.10
C LEU A 6 -37.52 -25.62 -80.69
N LEU A 7 -37.00 -26.31 -81.69
CA LEU A 7 -36.05 -25.83 -82.70
C LEU A 7 -36.86 -25.40 -83.93
N ALA A 8 -36.60 -24.22 -84.51
CA ALA A 8 -36.45 -24.04 -85.98
C ALA A 8 -36.35 -22.55 -86.41
N ALA A 9 -35.14 -22.19 -86.86
CA ALA A 9 -34.81 -21.53 -88.14
C ALA A 9 -35.38 -20.15 -88.55
N MET A 10 -34.48 -19.16 -88.62
CA MET A 10 -34.32 -18.17 -89.71
C MET A 10 -32.84 -17.69 -89.64
N ARG A 11 -31.90 -18.27 -90.41
CA ARG A 11 -31.54 -18.10 -91.83
C ARG A 11 -30.72 -16.83 -92.13
N GLU A 12 -29.50 -17.08 -92.62
CA GLU A 12 -28.62 -16.28 -93.49
C GLU A 12 -27.98 -14.96 -92.96
N GLY A 13 -26.71 -15.08 -92.58
CA GLY A 13 -25.61 -14.62 -93.44
C GLY A 13 -25.26 -13.13 -93.44
N GLN A 14 -24.19 -12.77 -92.73
CA GLN A 14 -23.26 -11.76 -93.23
C GLN A 14 -21.83 -12.00 -92.72
N GLN A 15 -20.93 -12.23 -93.66
CA GLN A 15 -19.48 -12.14 -93.48
C GLN A 15 -19.10 -10.71 -93.08
N HIS A 16 -18.19 -10.56 -92.12
CA HIS A 16 -17.00 -9.68 -92.06
C HIS A 16 -16.69 -9.30 -90.60
N GLY A 17 -15.41 -9.43 -90.20
CA GLY A 17 -14.91 -8.86 -88.95
C GLY A 17 -14.04 -9.74 -88.03
N ARG A 18 -13.36 -10.79 -88.52
CA ARG A 18 -12.25 -11.41 -87.75
C ARG A 18 -11.03 -10.49 -87.82
N GLY A 19 -11.08 -9.41 -87.03
CA GLY A 19 -10.04 -8.39 -86.93
C GLY A 19 -10.26 -7.36 -85.82
N GLN A 20 -11.34 -7.49 -85.03
CA GLN A 20 -11.67 -6.57 -83.93
C GLN A 20 -11.73 -7.26 -82.55
N SER A 21 -11.59 -8.59 -82.49
CA SER A 21 -11.75 -9.35 -81.24
C SER A 21 -10.52 -9.29 -80.33
N GLU A 22 -9.31 -9.15 -80.88
CA GLU A 22 -8.11 -8.96 -80.04
C GLU A 22 -8.06 -7.59 -79.38
N THR A 23 -8.46 -6.53 -80.10
CA THR A 23 -8.44 -5.17 -79.55
C THR A 23 -9.50 -4.98 -78.46
N ILE A 24 -10.70 -5.54 -78.64
CA ILE A 24 -11.76 -5.49 -77.61
C ILE A 24 -11.34 -6.28 -76.36
N GLY A 25 -10.71 -7.45 -76.51
CA GLY A 25 -10.24 -8.25 -75.37
C GLY A 25 -9.17 -7.53 -74.53
N VAL A 26 -8.20 -6.88 -75.20
CA VAL A 26 -7.15 -6.10 -74.52
C VAL A 26 -7.74 -4.87 -73.81
N VAL A 27 -8.68 -4.17 -74.44
CA VAL A 27 -9.37 -3.02 -73.82
C VAL A 27 -10.18 -3.45 -72.59
N LEU A 28 -10.84 -4.60 -72.64
CA LEU A 28 -11.63 -5.11 -71.50
C LEU A 28 -10.75 -5.51 -70.32
N ILE A 29 -9.62 -6.18 -70.58
CA ILE A 29 -8.63 -6.53 -69.55
C ILE A 29 -8.03 -5.26 -68.94
N LEU A 30 -7.72 -4.25 -69.75
CA LEU A 30 -7.20 -2.97 -69.28
C LEU A 30 -8.22 -2.24 -68.41
N ALA A 31 -9.50 -2.21 -68.82
CA ALA A 31 -10.57 -1.60 -68.04
C ALA A 31 -10.77 -2.31 -66.69
N ILE A 32 -10.80 -3.64 -66.67
CA ILE A 32 -10.92 -4.43 -65.44
C ILE A 32 -9.69 -4.25 -64.54
N ALA A 33 -8.49 -4.22 -65.12
CA ALA A 33 -7.25 -3.99 -64.38
C ALA A 33 -7.23 -2.59 -63.75
N ILE A 34 -7.66 -1.56 -64.47
CA ILE A 34 -7.77 -0.19 -63.95
C ILE A 34 -8.83 -0.13 -62.84
N ILE A 35 -10.02 -0.71 -63.04
CA ILE A 35 -11.08 -0.74 -62.02
C ILE A 35 -10.60 -1.50 -60.78
N GLY A 36 -9.95 -2.65 -60.95
CA GLY A 36 -9.44 -3.47 -59.85
C GLY A 36 -8.35 -2.77 -59.06
N THR A 37 -7.35 -2.20 -59.73
CA THR A 37 -6.26 -1.46 -59.08
C THR A 37 -6.76 -0.19 -58.39
N THR A 38 -7.67 0.56 -59.02
CA THR A 38 -8.26 1.77 -58.41
C THR A 38 -9.05 1.41 -57.15
N THR A 39 -9.80 0.30 -57.16
CA THR A 39 -10.57 -0.17 -56.00
C THR A 39 -9.65 -0.60 -54.86
N VAL A 40 -8.58 -1.32 -55.15
CA VAL A 40 -7.59 -1.75 -54.15
C VAL A 40 -6.86 -0.55 -53.54
N VAL A 41 -6.50 0.43 -54.36
CA VAL A 41 -5.81 1.65 -53.87
C VAL A 41 -6.75 2.50 -53.01
N ALA A 42 -8.01 2.66 -53.41
CA ALA A 42 -9.01 3.44 -52.67
C ALA A 42 -9.40 2.80 -51.33
N LEU A 43 -9.46 1.47 -51.24
CA LEU A 43 -9.72 0.77 -49.97
C LEU A 43 -8.44 0.56 -49.14
N GLY A 44 -7.29 0.51 -49.81
CA GLY A 44 -5.99 0.34 -49.16
C GLY A 44 -5.50 1.61 -48.48
N SER A 45 -5.89 2.81 -48.95
CA SER A 45 -5.46 4.07 -48.34
C SER A 45 -5.86 4.20 -46.89
N ASP A 46 -7.12 3.86 -46.56
CA ASP A 46 -7.67 4.06 -45.22
C ASP A 46 -7.02 3.09 -44.22
N LEU A 47 -6.85 1.83 -44.62
CA LEU A 47 -6.16 0.80 -43.82
C LEU A 47 -4.65 1.08 -43.64
N ILE A 48 -4.00 1.72 -44.62
CA ILE A 48 -2.59 2.09 -44.53
C ILE A 48 -2.42 3.26 -43.56
N THR A 49 -3.28 4.27 -43.61
CA THR A 49 -3.26 5.42 -42.70
C THR A 49 -3.49 4.98 -41.26
N GLU A 50 -4.48 4.13 -41.00
CA GLU A 50 -4.78 3.59 -39.66
C GLU A 50 -3.59 2.79 -39.08
N ARG A 51 -2.92 1.96 -39.90
CA ARG A 51 -1.71 1.23 -39.47
C ARG A 51 -0.52 2.16 -39.23
N GLN A 52 -0.40 3.24 -39.99
CA GLN A 52 0.66 4.23 -39.80
C GLN A 52 0.47 4.98 -38.48
N GLU A 53 -0.76 5.40 -38.16
CA GLU A 53 -1.12 6.04 -36.89
C GLU A 53 -0.87 5.11 -35.70
N HIS A 54 -1.33 3.85 -35.78
CA HIS A 54 -1.09 2.87 -34.72
C HIS A 54 0.40 2.62 -34.47
N THR A 55 1.19 2.46 -35.55
CA THR A 55 2.65 2.27 -35.45
C THR A 55 3.33 3.52 -34.87
N GLN A 56 2.85 4.71 -35.23
CA GLN A 56 3.38 5.97 -34.72
C GLN A 56 3.09 6.11 -33.21
N ASN A 57 1.87 5.82 -32.78
CA ASN A 57 1.49 5.87 -31.37
C ASN A 57 2.34 4.89 -30.53
N GLN A 58 2.53 3.65 -30.99
CA GLN A 58 3.40 2.68 -30.31
C GLN A 58 4.86 3.14 -30.21
N ARG A 59 5.39 3.78 -31.26
CA ARG A 59 6.74 4.35 -31.22
C ARG A 59 6.83 5.49 -30.23
N THR A 60 5.82 6.36 -30.17
CA THR A 60 5.76 7.45 -29.20
C THR A 60 5.61 6.92 -27.78
N GLU A 61 4.76 5.92 -27.53
CA GLU A 61 4.65 5.24 -26.23
C GLU A 61 6.02 4.73 -25.75
N HIS A 62 6.77 4.08 -26.64
CA HIS A 62 8.13 3.63 -26.33
C HIS A 62 9.09 4.80 -26.06
N ALA A 63 9.07 5.84 -26.89
CA ALA A 63 9.93 7.01 -26.70
C ALA A 63 9.62 7.74 -25.38
N MET A 64 8.34 7.84 -25.01
CA MET A 64 7.88 8.42 -23.74
C MET A 64 8.27 7.55 -22.55
N THR A 65 8.31 6.22 -22.69
CA THR A 65 8.84 5.32 -21.66
C THR A 65 10.35 5.50 -21.45
N VAL A 66 11.10 5.76 -22.52
CA VAL A 66 12.53 6.10 -22.41
C VAL A 66 12.72 7.50 -21.79
N LEU A 67 11.83 8.45 -22.12
CA LEU A 67 11.77 9.78 -21.49
C LEU A 67 11.54 9.67 -19.99
N ASP A 68 10.58 8.85 -19.57
CA ASP A 68 10.27 8.55 -18.18
C ASP A 68 11.50 8.01 -17.43
N ALA A 69 12.15 6.96 -17.94
CA ALA A 69 13.38 6.45 -17.34
C ALA A 69 14.51 7.50 -17.27
N GLY A 70 14.60 8.36 -18.28
CA GLY A 70 15.52 9.51 -18.30
C GLY A 70 15.18 10.55 -17.24
N ALA A 71 13.90 10.87 -17.08
CA ALA A 71 13.39 11.83 -16.11
C ALA A 71 13.55 11.31 -14.68
N ALA A 72 13.26 10.04 -14.41
CA ALA A 72 13.55 9.41 -13.13
C ALA A 72 15.04 9.48 -12.78
N THR A 73 15.94 9.28 -13.75
CA THR A 73 17.40 9.43 -13.54
C THR A 73 17.80 10.86 -13.17
N VAL A 74 17.11 11.87 -13.70
CA VAL A 74 17.38 13.29 -13.42
C VAL A 74 16.73 13.76 -12.12
N ALA A 75 15.50 13.30 -11.87
CA ALA A 75 14.71 13.66 -10.69
C ALA A 75 15.27 12.99 -9.43
N LEU A 76 15.61 11.70 -9.51
CA LEU A 76 15.95 10.85 -8.37
C LEU A 76 17.43 10.46 -8.29
N GLY A 77 18.21 10.71 -9.35
CA GLY A 77 19.62 10.34 -9.46
C GLY A 77 20.58 11.52 -9.53
N ASP A 78 21.85 11.22 -9.81
CA ASP A 78 22.96 12.20 -9.84
C ASP A 78 23.09 12.96 -11.19
N SER A 79 22.23 12.68 -12.18
CA SER A 79 22.34 13.30 -13.51
C SER A 79 21.59 14.62 -13.58
N GLU A 80 22.26 15.70 -13.96
CA GLU A 80 21.60 17.02 -14.05
C GLU A 80 20.74 17.19 -15.30
N VAL A 81 21.09 16.50 -16.40
CA VAL A 81 20.45 16.66 -17.72
C VAL A 81 20.45 15.37 -18.53
N ARG A 82 19.36 15.11 -19.27
CA ARG A 82 19.25 14.05 -20.29
C ARG A 82 18.55 14.58 -21.54
N SER A 83 19.03 14.22 -22.73
CA SER A 83 18.34 14.51 -24.00
C SER A 83 17.97 13.23 -24.72
N LEU A 84 16.77 13.20 -25.27
CA LEU A 84 16.16 12.03 -25.89
C LEU A 84 15.40 12.47 -27.15
N ASP A 85 15.54 11.70 -28.22
CA ASP A 85 14.77 11.93 -29.43
C ASP A 85 13.39 11.28 -29.24
N VAL A 86 12.36 12.12 -29.06
CA VAL A 86 10.96 11.68 -28.87
C VAL A 86 10.16 11.73 -30.18
N GLY A 87 10.79 12.18 -31.26
CA GLY A 87 10.15 12.60 -32.49
C GLY A 87 9.60 11.50 -33.42
N GLY A 88 8.31 11.65 -33.74
CA GLY A 88 7.68 11.20 -34.98
C GLY A 88 7.46 12.34 -35.97
N THR A 89 7.00 12.06 -37.19
CA THR A 89 6.72 13.10 -38.21
C THR A 89 5.30 13.67 -38.14
N GLN A 90 4.42 13.13 -37.29
CA GLN A 90 3.01 13.54 -37.15
C GLN A 90 2.67 13.73 -35.67
N GLY A 91 1.86 14.75 -35.36
CA GLY A 91 1.46 15.14 -34.00
C GLY A 91 2.21 16.34 -33.44
N THR A 92 1.81 16.76 -32.24
CA THR A 92 2.35 17.91 -31.52
C THR A 92 2.81 17.52 -30.13
N PHE A 93 3.97 18.02 -29.72
CA PHE A 93 4.45 17.95 -28.35
C PHE A 93 4.20 19.28 -27.64
N SER A 94 3.85 19.24 -26.36
CA SER A 94 3.64 20.42 -25.53
C SER A 94 3.89 20.13 -24.06
N VAL A 95 4.24 21.16 -23.29
CA VAL A 95 4.33 21.10 -21.83
C VAL A 95 3.17 21.86 -21.22
N ASP A 96 2.36 21.19 -20.40
CA ASP A 96 1.33 21.81 -19.58
C ASP A 96 1.72 21.74 -18.10
N LYS A 97 2.15 22.87 -17.55
CA LYS A 97 2.61 22.98 -16.15
C LYS A 97 1.48 22.92 -15.13
N SER A 98 0.23 23.08 -15.59
CA SER A 98 -0.97 23.05 -14.76
C SER A 98 -1.72 21.72 -14.82
N ALA A 99 -1.27 20.80 -15.69
CA ALA A 99 -1.91 19.52 -15.88
C ALA A 99 -1.89 18.68 -14.60
N GLY A 100 -3.08 18.48 -14.05
CA GLY A 100 -3.33 17.65 -12.88
C GLY A 100 -2.67 18.14 -11.60
N ARG A 101 -3.06 17.53 -10.48
CA ARG A 101 -2.62 17.87 -9.15
C ARG A 101 -2.61 16.63 -8.28
N ILE A 102 -1.58 16.52 -7.44
CA ILE A 102 -1.52 15.53 -6.38
C ILE A 102 -1.61 16.23 -5.04
N THR A 103 -2.43 15.68 -4.15
CA THR A 103 -2.58 16.11 -2.77
C THR A 103 -2.32 14.93 -1.86
N VAL A 104 -1.49 15.11 -0.83
CA VAL A 104 -1.29 14.15 0.24
C VAL A 104 -1.72 14.79 1.54
N THR A 105 -2.69 14.17 2.21
CA THR A 105 -3.29 14.65 3.45
C THR A 105 -3.12 13.61 4.54
N HIS A 106 -2.67 14.02 5.71
CA HIS A 106 -2.70 13.24 6.93
C HIS A 106 -3.96 13.63 7.72
N VAL A 107 -5.00 12.82 7.58
CA VAL A 107 -6.31 13.04 8.20
C VAL A 107 -6.29 12.51 9.63
N ASN A 108 -6.82 13.26 10.58
CA ASN A 108 -6.88 12.92 12.01
C ASN A 108 -5.51 12.52 12.62
N TRP A 109 -4.44 13.26 12.33
CA TRP A 109 -3.08 12.93 12.77
C TRP A 109 -2.88 12.95 14.30
N ASP A 110 -3.79 13.61 15.03
CA ASP A 110 -3.90 13.64 16.50
C ASP A 110 -5.27 13.13 17.00
N GLY A 111 -5.94 12.33 16.17
CA GLY A 111 -7.29 11.82 16.40
C GLY A 111 -8.40 12.79 15.97
N THR A 112 -8.11 14.06 15.67
CA THR A 112 -9.17 15.04 15.30
C THR A 112 -8.83 16.04 14.20
N ASN A 113 -7.55 16.35 13.97
CA ASN A 113 -7.11 17.39 13.06
C ASN A 113 -6.49 16.81 11.78
N ASP A 114 -6.73 17.47 10.66
CA ASP A 114 -6.15 17.13 9.36
C ASP A 114 -4.96 18.04 9.03
N GLU A 115 -3.96 17.51 8.33
CA GLU A 115 -2.81 18.25 7.83
C GLU A 115 -2.56 17.94 6.36
N VAL A 116 -2.43 18.97 5.53
CA VAL A 116 -2.04 18.78 4.11
C VAL A 116 -0.53 18.75 4.02
N LEU A 117 0.05 17.55 3.95
CA LEU A 117 1.49 17.35 3.86
C LEU A 117 2.07 17.87 2.54
N PHE A 118 1.33 17.69 1.45
CA PHE A 118 1.76 18.10 0.13
C PHE A 118 0.57 18.44 -0.76
N SER A 119 0.62 19.55 -1.50
CA SER A 119 -0.35 19.73 -2.58
C SER A 119 0.12 20.71 -3.66
N LYS A 120 0.46 20.18 -4.84
CA LYS A 120 0.99 20.98 -5.97
C LYS A 120 0.58 20.39 -7.32
N PRO A 121 0.56 21.19 -8.41
CA PRO A 121 0.29 20.67 -9.76
C PRO A 121 1.35 19.65 -10.19
N LEU A 122 0.94 18.55 -10.84
CA LEU A 122 1.90 17.56 -11.36
C LEU A 122 2.62 18.10 -12.60
N GLY A 123 1.89 18.75 -13.50
CA GLY A 123 2.36 19.10 -14.82
C GLY A 123 2.54 17.87 -15.71
N ALA A 124 2.52 18.08 -17.04
CA ALA A 124 2.63 16.99 -18.01
C ALA A 124 3.43 17.41 -19.25
N PHE A 125 4.19 16.46 -19.79
CA PHE A 125 4.69 16.53 -21.17
C PHE A 125 3.81 15.67 -22.05
N VAL A 126 3.18 16.27 -23.06
CA VAL A 126 2.06 15.69 -23.79
C VAL A 126 2.41 15.57 -25.27
N TYR A 127 2.14 14.41 -25.84
CA TYR A 127 2.03 14.17 -27.27
C TYR A 127 0.56 14.03 -27.66
N ALA A 128 0.10 14.80 -28.64
CA ALA A 128 -1.25 14.71 -29.18
C ALA A 128 -1.23 14.38 -30.67
N ASN A 129 -2.03 13.40 -31.08
CA ASN A 129 -2.25 13.04 -32.48
C ASN A 129 -3.68 12.50 -32.68
N GLY A 130 -4.54 13.32 -33.30
CA GLY A 130 -5.96 13.01 -33.45
C GLY A 130 -6.64 12.84 -32.09
N ASP A 131 -7.30 11.70 -31.89
CA ASP A 131 -8.00 11.35 -30.64
C ASP A 131 -7.09 10.63 -29.62
N THR A 132 -5.81 10.45 -29.93
CA THR A 132 -4.83 9.82 -29.03
C THR A 132 -3.92 10.85 -28.39
N GLU A 133 -3.83 10.79 -27.07
CA GLU A 133 -2.89 11.56 -26.26
C GLU A 133 -2.00 10.60 -25.48
N ILE A 134 -0.69 10.87 -25.48
CA ILE A 134 0.29 10.14 -24.65
C ILE A 134 0.99 11.18 -23.79
N ALA A 135 0.93 11.03 -22.48
CA ALA A 135 1.46 12.03 -21.55
C ALA A 135 2.38 11.41 -20.50
N TYR A 136 3.49 12.08 -20.27
CA TYR A 136 4.33 11.85 -19.10
C TYR A 136 3.87 12.79 -17.98
N GLN A 137 3.39 12.23 -16.86
CA GLN A 137 2.90 12.97 -15.70
C GLN A 137 3.16 12.17 -14.42
N GLY A 138 3.66 12.83 -13.37
CA GLY A 138 3.82 12.21 -12.05
C GLY A 138 4.82 11.05 -12.00
N GLY A 139 5.75 10.98 -12.97
CA GLY A 139 6.68 9.86 -13.10
C GLY A 139 6.12 8.64 -13.82
N GLY A 140 4.91 8.70 -14.37
CA GLY A 140 4.32 7.64 -15.20
C GLY A 140 4.04 8.12 -16.63
N VAL A 141 3.76 7.17 -17.52
CA VAL A 141 3.32 7.44 -18.90
C VAL A 141 1.92 6.90 -19.09
N TRP A 142 1.02 7.78 -19.52
CA TRP A 142 -0.40 7.52 -19.65
C TRP A 142 -0.81 7.66 -21.10
N ARG A 143 -1.68 6.78 -21.57
CA ARG A 143 -2.37 6.93 -22.85
C ARG A 143 -3.81 7.27 -22.58
N HIS A 144 -4.31 8.31 -23.23
CA HIS A 144 -5.70 8.70 -23.22
C HIS A 144 -6.25 8.62 -24.64
N GLN A 145 -7.37 7.93 -24.81
CA GLN A 145 -8.05 7.79 -26.09
C GLN A 145 -9.58 7.84 -25.87
N GLY A 146 -10.23 8.85 -26.46
CA GLY A 146 -11.66 9.07 -26.24
C GLY A 146 -11.96 9.41 -24.78
N SER A 147 -12.56 8.48 -24.04
CA SER A 147 -12.87 8.62 -22.60
C SER A 147 -12.10 7.64 -21.72
N GLU A 148 -11.20 6.86 -22.29
CA GLU A 148 -10.45 5.83 -21.57
C GLU A 148 -9.00 6.26 -21.39
N SER A 149 -8.48 6.03 -20.18
CA SER A 149 -7.07 6.24 -19.85
C SER A 149 -6.44 4.91 -19.44
N THR A 150 -5.28 4.59 -19.99
CA THR A 150 -4.51 3.37 -19.70
C THR A 150 -3.06 3.69 -19.36
N MET A 151 -2.45 2.85 -18.54
CA MET A 151 -1.06 3.00 -18.13
C MET A 151 -0.13 2.36 -19.17
N VAL A 152 0.86 3.13 -19.64
CA VAL A 152 1.92 2.68 -20.57
C VAL A 152 3.20 2.39 -19.79
N SER A 153 3.60 3.32 -18.93
CA SER A 153 4.71 3.17 -17.98
C SER A 153 4.22 3.56 -16.58
N ARG A 154 4.71 2.86 -15.57
CA ARG A 154 4.22 2.99 -14.19
C ARG A 154 4.94 4.14 -13.49
N PRO A 155 4.24 4.93 -12.67
CA PRO A 155 4.90 5.87 -11.79
C PRO A 155 5.72 5.16 -10.72
N GLU A 156 6.69 5.88 -10.18
CA GLU A 156 7.46 5.45 -9.02
C GLU A 156 6.55 5.49 -7.77
N PHE A 157 5.90 4.35 -7.50
CA PHE A 157 5.04 4.13 -6.34
C PHE A 157 5.39 2.76 -5.74
N HIS A 158 5.90 2.79 -4.51
CA HIS A 158 6.34 1.60 -3.81
C HIS A 158 5.64 1.50 -2.48
N TYR A 159 4.95 0.39 -2.29
CA TYR A 159 4.27 0.09 -1.06
C TYR A 159 4.53 -1.36 -0.68
N ARG A 160 5.03 -1.56 0.54
CA ARG A 160 5.44 -2.88 1.06
C ARG A 160 5.54 -2.84 2.57
N GLY A 161 4.91 -3.79 3.26
CA GLY A 161 5.07 -4.00 4.71
C GLY A 161 4.80 -2.71 5.49
N ALA A 162 3.64 -2.10 5.25
CA ALA A 162 3.21 -0.82 5.81
C ALA A 162 4.13 0.38 5.52
N THR A 163 5.07 0.27 4.57
CA THR A 163 5.92 1.39 4.13
C THR A 163 5.47 1.91 2.77
N LEU A 164 5.05 3.16 2.71
CA LEU A 164 4.79 3.90 1.46
C LEU A 164 6.00 4.75 1.10
N THR A 165 6.54 4.55 -0.11
CA THR A 165 7.56 5.41 -0.73
C THR A 165 6.99 6.03 -2.00
N LEU A 166 6.82 7.36 -1.98
CA LEU A 166 6.17 8.16 -3.00
C LEU A 166 7.09 9.33 -3.44
N PRO A 167 7.98 9.10 -4.41
CA PRO A 167 8.66 10.18 -5.11
C PRO A 167 7.72 10.88 -6.10
N ILE A 168 7.32 12.11 -5.78
CA ILE A 168 6.46 12.93 -6.62
C ILE A 168 7.34 13.66 -7.64
N ILE A 169 7.28 13.25 -8.91
CA ILE A 169 7.96 13.94 -10.01
C ILE A 169 7.02 14.95 -10.67
N ARG A 170 7.41 16.22 -10.69
CA ARG A 170 6.64 17.32 -11.28
C ARG A 170 7.31 17.87 -12.54
N VAL A 171 6.52 18.09 -13.58
CA VAL A 171 6.95 18.83 -14.78
C VAL A 171 6.63 20.30 -14.58
N THR A 172 7.65 21.11 -14.32
CA THR A 172 7.50 22.51 -13.89
C THR A 172 7.85 23.53 -14.97
N GLY A 173 8.58 23.11 -16.00
CA GLY A 173 9.15 23.98 -17.03
C GLY A 173 9.29 23.26 -18.37
N GLY A 174 9.44 24.04 -19.44
CA GLY A 174 9.64 23.51 -20.79
C GLY A 174 9.09 24.40 -21.91
N SER A 175 9.44 24.03 -23.14
CA SER A 175 8.96 24.64 -24.39
C SER A 175 7.43 24.48 -24.53
N GLU A 176 6.73 25.53 -24.97
CA GLU A 176 5.26 25.56 -24.99
C GLU A 176 4.65 24.56 -25.99
N SER A 177 5.16 24.51 -27.23
CA SER A 177 4.77 23.48 -28.19
C SER A 177 5.73 23.40 -29.38
N ASP A 178 6.03 22.17 -29.81
CA ASP A 178 6.76 21.89 -31.06
C ASP A 178 6.05 20.82 -31.89
N SER A 179 6.25 20.88 -33.21
CA SER A 179 5.68 19.93 -34.17
C SER A 179 6.77 19.20 -34.94
N GLY A 180 6.54 17.92 -35.24
CA GLY A 180 7.49 17.09 -35.99
C GLY A 180 8.58 16.44 -35.12
N PRO A 181 9.78 16.14 -35.67
CA PRO A 181 10.83 15.47 -34.94
C PRO A 181 11.36 16.35 -33.80
N VAL A 182 11.04 15.98 -32.57
CA VAL A 182 11.40 16.71 -31.36
C VAL A 182 12.49 15.97 -30.58
N ARG A 183 13.43 16.75 -30.03
CA ARG A 183 14.45 16.27 -29.10
C ARG A 183 14.18 16.84 -27.71
N ALA A 184 13.50 16.06 -26.88
CA ALA A 184 13.21 16.44 -25.51
C ALA A 184 14.50 16.44 -24.67
N THR A 185 14.74 17.52 -23.94
CA THR A 185 15.83 17.65 -22.97
C THR A 185 15.23 17.84 -21.58
N VAL A 186 15.40 16.83 -20.74
CA VAL A 186 15.00 16.83 -19.33
C VAL A 186 16.13 17.38 -18.48
N LYS A 187 15.83 18.35 -17.62
CA LYS A 187 16.77 18.96 -16.68
C LYS A 187 16.14 19.01 -15.29
N LYS A 188 16.95 19.00 -14.25
CA LYS A 188 16.48 19.25 -12.89
C LYS A 188 16.02 20.71 -12.78
N ASP A 189 14.85 20.95 -12.20
CA ASP A 189 14.40 22.31 -11.90
C ASP A 189 15.21 22.85 -10.72
N PRO A 190 16.01 23.92 -10.89
CA PRO A 190 16.80 24.48 -9.81
C PRO A 190 15.94 25.11 -8.69
N ASN A 191 14.67 25.41 -8.96
CA ASN A 191 13.71 25.97 -7.99
C ASN A 191 12.94 24.89 -7.23
N VAL A 192 13.05 23.63 -7.65
CA VAL A 192 12.51 22.47 -6.93
C VAL A 192 13.68 21.56 -6.60
N THR A 193 14.39 21.91 -5.53
CA THR A 193 15.36 21.00 -4.93
C THR A 193 14.64 19.72 -4.51
N SER A 194 15.28 18.55 -4.67
CA SER A 194 14.72 17.28 -4.20
C SER A 194 14.43 17.37 -2.71
N GLU A 195 13.19 17.70 -2.36
CA GLU A 195 12.78 18.11 -1.02
C GLU A 195 12.13 16.92 -0.33
N LYS A 196 12.53 16.68 0.91
CA LYS A 196 11.85 15.74 1.78
C LYS A 196 10.55 16.38 2.22
N VAL A 197 9.44 15.74 1.86
CA VAL A 197 8.10 16.12 2.32
C VAL A 197 7.81 15.38 3.62
N PHE A 198 8.11 14.07 3.67
CA PHE A 198 7.96 13.25 4.87
C PHE A 198 8.94 12.06 4.85
N PRO A 199 9.58 11.67 5.97
CA PRO A 199 9.67 12.44 7.20
C PRO A 199 10.57 13.67 7.02
N ASP A 200 10.20 14.77 7.66
CA ASP A 200 10.98 16.00 7.72
C ASP A 200 10.94 16.58 9.14
N ALA A 201 11.98 16.28 9.92
CA ALA A 201 12.08 16.76 11.30
C ALA A 201 12.23 18.29 11.42
N SER A 202 12.44 19.02 10.32
CA SER A 202 12.43 20.49 10.32
C SER A 202 11.03 21.09 10.22
N SER A 203 10.06 20.28 9.78
CA SER A 203 8.64 20.64 9.67
C SER A 203 7.82 20.07 10.83
N THR A 204 6.73 20.76 11.17
CA THR A 204 5.82 20.38 12.26
C THR A 204 4.38 20.52 11.81
N TYR A 205 3.49 19.71 12.38
CA TYR A 205 2.05 19.82 12.17
C TYR A 205 1.53 21.21 12.60
N THR A 206 0.56 21.73 11.86
CA THR A 206 0.01 23.06 12.10
C THR A 206 -0.59 23.14 13.49
N GLY A 207 -0.14 24.12 14.29
CA GLY A 207 -0.63 24.31 15.66
C GLY A 207 -0.03 23.35 16.70
N SER A 208 0.99 22.56 16.33
CA SER A 208 1.63 21.58 17.21
C SER A 208 3.16 21.71 17.18
N SER A 209 3.83 21.20 18.23
CA SER A 209 5.29 21.01 18.24
C SER A 209 5.72 19.65 17.67
N LYS A 210 4.77 18.82 17.26
CA LYS A 210 5.01 17.48 16.72
C LYS A 210 5.63 17.59 15.33
N GLN A 211 6.76 16.92 15.14
CA GLN A 211 7.53 16.95 13.89
C GLN A 211 7.04 15.88 12.91
N TYR A 212 7.26 16.08 11.61
CA TYR A 212 7.03 15.03 10.60
C TYR A 212 8.07 13.93 10.75
N ARG A 213 7.70 12.85 11.42
CA ARG A 213 8.56 11.70 11.72
C ARG A 213 7.85 10.41 11.42
N ASN A 214 8.65 9.37 11.18
CA ASN A 214 8.19 8.00 11.21
C ASN A 214 8.44 7.38 12.60
N PRO A 215 7.65 6.39 13.03
CA PRO A 215 6.41 5.92 12.40
C PRO A 215 5.34 7.01 12.29
N THR A 216 4.47 6.88 11.30
CA THR A 216 3.39 7.84 11.02
C THR A 216 2.38 7.76 12.16
N ASP A 217 1.90 8.93 12.57
CA ASP A 217 0.96 9.08 13.68
C ASP A 217 -0.45 8.59 13.35
N GLU A 218 -1.40 8.81 14.27
CA GLU A 218 -2.81 8.37 14.18
C GLU A 218 -3.53 8.81 12.90
N GLY A 219 -4.66 8.19 12.60
CA GLY A 219 -5.50 8.60 11.48
C GLY A 219 -5.20 7.88 10.17
N ARG A 220 -5.16 8.63 9.05
CA ARG A 220 -5.09 8.06 7.70
C ARG A 220 -4.30 8.95 6.75
N ILE A 221 -3.54 8.34 5.84
CA ILE A 221 -2.93 9.01 4.71
C ILE A 221 -3.84 8.89 3.50
N ILE A 222 -4.26 10.04 2.98
CA ILE A 222 -5.07 10.15 1.77
C ILE A 222 -4.23 10.75 0.66
N ILE A 223 -4.13 10.04 -0.46
CA ILE A 223 -3.51 10.52 -1.70
C ILE A 223 -4.61 10.76 -2.72
N THR A 224 -4.83 12.02 -3.06
CA THR A 224 -5.80 12.42 -4.09
C THR A 224 -5.05 12.87 -5.34
N VAL A 225 -5.36 12.24 -6.48
CA VAL A 225 -4.84 12.62 -7.79
C VAL A 225 -5.98 13.13 -8.65
N GLN A 226 -5.97 14.43 -8.92
CA GLN A 226 -6.82 15.06 -9.92
C GLN A 226 -6.08 15.07 -11.26
N SER A 227 -6.59 14.39 -12.28
CA SER A 227 -5.96 14.31 -13.59
C SER A 227 -6.91 13.76 -14.64
N ARG A 228 -6.74 14.16 -15.90
CA ARG A 228 -7.38 13.48 -17.05
C ARG A 228 -7.09 11.96 -17.08
N TYR A 229 -5.98 11.53 -16.50
CA TYR A 229 -5.56 10.13 -16.43
C TYR A 229 -5.98 9.43 -15.13
N TYR A 230 -6.89 10.00 -14.32
CA TYR A 230 -7.25 9.49 -12.99
C TYR A 230 -7.69 8.02 -12.99
N GLN A 231 -8.36 7.54 -14.04
CA GLN A 231 -8.75 6.12 -14.14
C GLN A 231 -7.53 5.19 -14.19
N ALA A 232 -6.48 5.58 -14.92
CA ALA A 232 -5.24 4.81 -15.01
C ALA A 232 -4.42 4.92 -13.72
N TRP A 233 -4.45 6.08 -13.05
CA TRP A 233 -3.89 6.23 -11.70
C TRP A 233 -4.58 5.31 -10.69
N GLY A 234 -5.91 5.25 -10.71
CA GLY A 234 -6.67 4.39 -9.81
C GLY A 234 -6.41 2.91 -10.05
N SER A 235 -6.44 2.47 -11.30
CA SER A 235 -6.08 1.08 -11.65
C SER A 235 -4.65 0.74 -11.21
N HIS A 236 -3.72 1.71 -11.27
CA HIS A 236 -2.38 1.52 -10.73
C HIS A 236 -2.36 1.38 -9.20
N PHE A 237 -3.16 2.15 -8.46
CA PHE A 237 -3.26 2.01 -7.01
C PHE A 237 -3.88 0.67 -6.61
N GLU A 238 -4.94 0.24 -7.29
CA GLU A 238 -5.56 -1.09 -7.10
C GLU A 238 -4.56 -2.24 -7.31
N ASP A 239 -3.66 -2.12 -8.30
CA ASP A 239 -2.64 -3.13 -8.57
C ASP A 239 -1.50 -3.17 -7.53
N ARG A 240 -1.37 -2.14 -6.68
CA ARG A 240 -0.16 -1.90 -5.86
C ARG A 240 -0.43 -1.81 -4.37
N THR A 241 -1.68 -1.62 -3.96
CA THR A 241 -2.10 -1.52 -2.57
C THR A 241 -3.45 -2.18 -2.39
N ASP A 242 -3.71 -2.71 -1.19
CA ASP A 242 -5.05 -3.16 -0.81
C ASP A 242 -5.88 -2.01 -0.20
N GLY A 243 -5.32 -0.80 -0.13
CA GLY A 243 -5.96 0.44 0.35
C GLY A 243 -7.33 0.70 -0.27
N ASN A 244 -8.13 1.56 0.37
CA ASN A 244 -9.46 1.91 -0.18
C ASN A 244 -9.30 2.92 -1.32
N ILE A 245 -9.76 2.56 -2.52
CA ILE A 245 -9.72 3.42 -3.71
C ILE A 245 -11.13 3.93 -4.07
N VAL A 246 -11.28 5.25 -4.22
CA VAL A 246 -12.54 5.90 -4.60
C VAL A 246 -12.32 6.77 -5.83
N TYR A 247 -13.22 6.64 -6.81
CA TYR A 247 -13.21 7.46 -8.03
C TYR A 247 -14.28 8.55 -7.96
N ASP A 248 -13.88 9.79 -8.21
CA ASP A 248 -14.79 10.90 -8.49
C ASP A 248 -14.69 11.27 -9.98
N HIS A 249 -15.53 10.63 -10.78
CA HIS A 249 -15.59 10.86 -12.22
C HIS A 249 -16.03 12.28 -12.59
N ALA A 250 -16.73 13.01 -11.70
CA ALA A 250 -17.21 14.36 -12.00
C ALA A 250 -16.09 15.41 -11.89
N ASN A 251 -15.10 15.15 -11.03
CA ASN A 251 -13.95 16.02 -10.83
C ASN A 251 -12.65 15.49 -11.48
N GLU A 252 -12.72 14.33 -12.15
CA GLU A 252 -11.56 13.61 -12.69
C GLU A 252 -10.52 13.30 -11.61
N GLU A 253 -10.99 12.79 -10.47
CA GLU A 253 -10.15 12.49 -9.30
C GLU A 253 -10.19 11.01 -8.92
N VAL A 254 -9.07 10.54 -8.40
CA VAL A 254 -8.98 9.27 -7.68
C VAL A 254 -8.33 9.48 -6.32
N GLU A 255 -8.88 8.82 -5.31
CA GLU A 255 -8.41 8.88 -3.94
C GLU A 255 -7.96 7.49 -3.48
N LEU A 256 -6.74 7.39 -2.97
CA LEU A 256 -6.22 6.24 -2.24
C LEU A 256 -6.15 6.58 -0.75
N THR A 257 -6.84 5.80 0.09
CA THR A 257 -6.76 5.90 1.54
C THR A 257 -5.96 4.73 2.13
N LEU A 258 -4.94 5.05 2.91
CA LEU A 258 -4.17 4.11 3.74
C LEU A 258 -4.35 4.48 5.22
N THR A 259 -4.77 3.53 6.05
CA THR A 259 -4.96 3.77 7.48
C THR A 259 -3.63 3.73 8.21
N THR A 260 -3.32 4.67 9.10
CA THR A 260 -2.03 4.63 9.77
C THR A 260 -2.04 3.59 10.89
N THR A 261 -1.10 2.64 10.84
CA THR A 261 -0.88 1.64 11.90
C THR A 261 0.36 2.04 12.67
N GLY A 262 0.20 2.90 13.68
CA GLY A 262 1.16 3.22 14.74
C GLY A 262 2.50 2.49 14.67
N GLN A 263 2.77 1.51 15.53
CA GLN A 263 3.92 0.61 15.37
C GLN A 263 3.51 -0.66 14.61
N SER A 264 4.24 -1.02 13.54
CA SER A 264 4.23 -2.31 12.86
C SER A 264 5.65 -2.76 12.51
N GLY A 265 5.94 -4.05 12.55
CA GLY A 265 7.26 -4.66 12.41
C GLY A 265 8.08 -4.66 13.71
N PRO A 266 9.42 -4.77 13.62
CA PRO A 266 10.28 -4.85 14.78
C PRO A 266 10.33 -3.54 15.57
N PHE A 267 10.37 -3.62 16.90
CA PHE A 267 10.49 -2.50 17.83
C PHE A 267 11.51 -2.78 18.93
N GLN A 268 12.09 -1.72 19.48
CA GLN A 268 12.80 -1.80 20.77
C GLN A 268 11.77 -1.75 21.89
N THR A 269 11.94 -2.58 22.91
CA THR A 269 11.00 -2.61 24.03
C THR A 269 10.98 -1.23 24.71
N PRO A 270 9.81 -0.61 24.91
CA PRO A 270 9.73 0.65 25.65
C PRO A 270 10.30 0.49 27.06
N ALA A 271 10.93 1.53 27.59
CA ALA A 271 11.34 1.57 29.00
C ALA A 271 10.12 1.49 29.93
N GLU A 272 10.34 1.22 31.22
CA GLU A 272 9.30 1.31 32.25
C GLU A 272 8.52 2.65 32.13
N ASP A 273 7.20 2.59 32.27
CA ASP A 273 6.24 3.69 32.09
C ASP A 273 6.20 4.30 30.66
N SER A 274 6.93 3.72 29.70
CA SER A 274 6.84 4.09 28.29
C SER A 274 5.96 3.10 27.52
N SER A 275 5.43 3.54 26.40
CA SER A 275 4.39 2.79 25.69
C SER A 275 4.73 2.48 24.24
N LEU A 276 4.21 1.36 23.77
CA LEU A 276 4.11 0.96 22.38
C LEU A 276 2.72 1.35 21.86
N SER A 277 2.64 2.26 20.89
CA SER A 277 1.36 2.64 20.30
C SER A 277 0.87 1.58 19.33
N VAL A 278 -0.22 0.91 19.71
CA VAL A 278 -0.97 -0.04 18.88
C VAL A 278 -2.15 0.71 18.26
N ARG A 279 -2.28 0.62 16.95
CA ARG A 279 -3.22 1.41 16.14
C ARG A 279 -3.65 0.59 14.92
N GLY A 280 -4.78 0.94 14.32
CA GLY A 280 -5.22 0.37 13.04
C GLY A 280 -5.82 -1.03 13.14
N LEU A 281 -6.33 -1.41 14.32
CA LEU A 281 -7.06 -2.66 14.53
C LEU A 281 -8.55 -2.57 14.10
N GLU A 282 -8.84 -1.76 13.09
CA GLU A 282 -10.21 -1.58 12.57
C GLU A 282 -10.71 -2.91 11.99
N GLY A 283 -11.77 -3.49 12.58
CA GLY A 283 -12.27 -4.83 12.24
C GLY A 283 -12.01 -5.91 13.30
N GLY A 284 -11.35 -5.57 14.41
CA GLY A 284 -11.36 -6.33 15.66
C GLY A 284 -10.28 -7.41 15.80
N HIS A 285 -9.80 -8.02 14.71
CA HIS A 285 -8.90 -9.18 14.79
C HIS A 285 -7.81 -9.16 13.72
N SER A 286 -7.18 -8.01 13.53
CA SER A 286 -6.10 -7.87 12.57
C SER A 286 -4.71 -8.12 13.15
N LEU A 287 -4.54 -8.69 14.36
CA LEU A 287 -3.20 -8.99 14.89
C LEU A 287 -2.68 -10.31 14.32
N ASP A 288 -1.59 -10.27 13.53
CA ASP A 288 -1.02 -11.45 12.86
C ASP A 288 0.22 -12.01 13.58
N GLU A 289 1.07 -11.13 14.07
CA GLU A 289 2.24 -11.47 14.87
C GLU A 289 2.34 -10.53 16.07
N PHE A 290 2.61 -11.08 17.25
CA PHE A 290 3.01 -10.29 18.38
C PHE A 290 3.87 -11.10 19.33
N GLY A 291 5.08 -10.61 19.59
CA GLY A 291 6.04 -11.32 20.42
C GLY A 291 7.21 -10.44 20.80
N MET A 292 7.93 -10.86 21.83
CA MET A 292 9.10 -10.16 22.32
C MET A 292 10.20 -11.15 22.67
N THR A 293 11.45 -10.72 22.51
CA THR A 293 12.61 -11.36 23.11
C THR A 293 13.08 -10.46 24.24
N LEU A 294 12.75 -10.87 25.47
CA LEU A 294 13.19 -10.17 26.67
C LEU A 294 14.60 -10.62 27.05
N ARG A 295 15.43 -9.66 27.43
CA ARG A 295 16.76 -9.86 28.01
C ARG A 295 16.72 -9.52 29.49
N PRO A 296 17.43 -10.28 30.35
CA PRO A 296 17.50 -9.93 31.76
C PRO A 296 18.35 -8.67 31.95
N ASP A 297 18.07 -7.92 33.01
CA ASP A 297 19.04 -6.94 33.51
C ASP A 297 20.25 -7.69 34.09
N ASN A 298 21.43 -7.39 33.52
CA ASN A 298 22.70 -8.04 33.87
C ASN A 298 23.51 -7.24 34.90
N THR A 299 23.04 -6.06 35.32
CA THR A 299 23.75 -5.18 36.26
C THR A 299 24.02 -5.88 37.59
N ASP A 300 23.10 -6.75 38.03
CA ASP A 300 23.18 -7.48 39.30
C ASP A 300 23.03 -9.01 39.16
N SER A 301 23.29 -9.58 37.97
CA SER A 301 23.04 -11.02 37.68
C SER A 301 21.60 -11.44 38.02
N ALA A 302 20.64 -10.58 37.68
CA ALA A 302 19.25 -10.80 38.03
C ALA A 302 18.68 -12.01 37.30
N ASP A 303 19.09 -12.29 36.04
CA ASP A 303 18.78 -13.50 35.25
C ASP A 303 17.32 -13.98 35.40
N PHE A 304 16.36 -13.05 35.27
CA PHE A 304 14.92 -13.29 35.47
C PHE A 304 14.53 -13.89 36.83
N SER A 305 15.35 -13.70 37.86
CA SER A 305 15.15 -14.35 39.16
C SER A 305 13.98 -13.81 39.96
N ASN A 306 13.53 -12.61 39.63
CA ASN A 306 12.31 -12.02 40.13
C ASN A 306 11.48 -11.41 38.99
N LEU A 307 11.43 -12.09 37.83
CA LEU A 307 10.67 -11.63 36.67
C LEU A 307 9.25 -11.23 37.09
N GLN A 308 8.93 -9.94 36.91
CA GLN A 308 7.63 -9.30 37.11
C GLN A 308 7.49 -8.23 36.03
N TRP A 309 6.98 -8.60 34.87
CA TRP A 309 6.98 -7.70 33.72
C TRP A 309 5.61 -7.73 33.07
N SER A 310 5.00 -6.57 32.81
CA SER A 310 3.71 -6.49 32.12
C SER A 310 3.68 -5.47 31.01
N LEU A 311 2.77 -5.75 30.07
CA LEU A 311 2.21 -4.76 29.14
C LEU A 311 0.78 -4.52 29.54
N TRP A 312 0.41 -3.26 29.75
CA TRP A 312 -0.94 -2.90 30.10
C TRP A 312 -1.46 -1.77 29.20
N ALA A 313 -2.76 -1.74 29.00
CA ALA A 313 -3.47 -0.67 28.31
C ALA A 313 -4.70 -0.27 29.11
N GLU A 314 -5.02 1.02 29.05
CA GLU A 314 -6.28 1.56 29.55
C GLU A 314 -6.95 2.34 28.41
N GLY A 315 -8.22 2.00 28.13
CA GLY A 315 -8.98 2.71 27.10
C GLY A 315 -9.26 4.15 27.51
N ALA A 316 -9.53 5.03 26.54
CA ALA A 316 -9.68 6.48 26.76
C ALA A 316 -10.75 6.87 27.81
N ASN A 317 -11.70 5.98 28.12
CA ASN A 317 -12.75 6.19 29.12
C ASN A 317 -12.34 5.77 30.55
N GLY A 318 -11.13 5.22 30.74
CA GLY A 318 -10.60 4.74 32.02
C GLY A 318 -11.27 3.48 32.57
N LYS A 319 -12.12 2.81 31.78
CA LYS A 319 -12.88 1.63 32.20
C LYS A 319 -12.41 0.34 31.55
N GLN A 320 -12.04 0.43 30.28
CA GLN A 320 -11.41 -0.68 29.58
C GLN A 320 -9.98 -0.81 30.09
N GLN A 321 -9.66 -1.95 30.68
CA GLN A 321 -8.38 -2.26 31.27
C GLN A 321 -7.92 -3.60 30.70
N PHE A 322 -6.68 -3.64 30.26
CA PHE A 322 -6.08 -4.85 29.71
C PHE A 322 -4.65 -5.00 30.19
N GLU A 323 -4.25 -6.22 30.53
CA GLU A 323 -2.88 -6.50 30.93
C GLU A 323 -2.44 -7.90 30.51
N VAL A 324 -1.26 -8.00 29.92
CA VAL A 324 -0.45 -9.21 29.84
C VAL A 324 0.63 -9.11 30.89
N HIS A 325 0.69 -10.07 31.81
CA HIS A 325 1.73 -10.11 32.83
C HIS A 325 2.52 -11.40 32.77
N LEU A 326 3.84 -11.26 32.77
CA LEU A 326 4.83 -12.31 32.79
C LEU A 326 5.49 -12.35 34.16
N ARG A 327 5.49 -13.53 34.76
CA ARG A 327 6.03 -13.73 36.10
C ARG A 327 6.87 -14.98 36.18
N ARG A 328 7.96 -14.93 36.94
CA ARG A 328 8.69 -16.15 37.29
C ARG A 328 7.79 -17.14 38.02
N SER A 329 7.69 -18.36 37.49
CA SER A 329 6.92 -19.46 38.07
C SER A 329 7.79 -20.67 38.44
N GLY A 330 9.01 -20.77 37.90
CA GLY A 330 9.89 -21.89 38.21
C GLY A 330 11.26 -21.82 37.53
N GLY A 331 11.90 -22.98 37.46
CA GLY A 331 13.21 -23.13 36.80
C GLY A 331 14.38 -22.50 37.56
N GLY A 332 15.53 -22.41 36.89
CA GLY A 332 16.75 -21.79 37.39
C GLY A 332 17.08 -20.46 36.72
N LYS A 333 18.37 -20.11 36.67
CA LYS A 333 18.86 -18.84 36.12
C LYS A 333 19.89 -19.03 35.01
N THR A 334 20.06 -20.27 34.53
CA THR A 334 21.17 -20.65 33.65
C THR A 334 20.66 -21.42 32.44
N CYS A 335 21.45 -21.48 31.37
CA CYS A 335 21.08 -22.24 30.17
C CYS A 335 20.80 -23.73 30.45
N SER A 336 21.47 -24.32 31.44
CA SER A 336 21.28 -25.73 31.82
C SER A 336 20.09 -25.96 32.76
N ASN A 337 19.57 -24.89 33.36
CA ASN A 337 18.38 -24.89 34.20
C ASN A 337 17.65 -23.55 33.98
N PRO A 338 16.93 -23.41 32.86
CA PRO A 338 16.38 -22.12 32.44
C PRO A 338 15.27 -21.65 33.36
N ALA A 339 15.04 -20.34 33.38
CA ALA A 339 13.90 -19.75 34.06
C ALA A 339 12.60 -20.16 33.35
N ILE A 340 11.53 -20.32 34.12
CA ILE A 340 10.18 -20.56 33.60
C ILE A 340 9.31 -19.37 33.99
N ALA A 341 8.57 -18.86 33.00
CA ALA A 341 7.63 -17.77 33.17
C ALA A 341 6.18 -18.26 33.00
N SER A 342 5.32 -17.83 33.93
CA SER A 342 3.87 -17.85 33.76
C SER A 342 3.42 -16.67 32.91
N MET A 343 2.28 -16.82 32.26
CA MET A 343 1.57 -15.75 31.56
C MET A 343 0.18 -15.59 32.14
N THR A 344 -0.21 -14.34 32.38
CA THR A 344 -1.57 -13.94 32.74
C THR A 344 -2.10 -12.97 31.69
N VAL A 345 -3.37 -13.12 31.29
CA VAL A 345 -4.11 -12.10 30.55
C VAL A 345 -5.30 -11.66 31.40
N TYR A 346 -5.44 -10.35 31.59
CA TYR A 346 -6.54 -9.71 32.30
C TYR A 346 -7.25 -8.73 31.37
N TYR A 347 -8.58 -8.76 31.41
CA TYR A 347 -9.42 -7.78 30.73
C TYR A 347 -10.60 -7.38 31.61
N SER A 348 -10.97 -6.11 31.58
CA SER A 348 -12.17 -5.55 32.20
C SER A 348 -12.68 -4.40 31.33
N ASP A 349 -13.99 -4.24 31.22
CA ASP A 349 -14.65 -3.11 30.54
C ASP A 349 -15.36 -2.14 31.51
N ASP A 350 -15.31 -2.41 32.82
CA ASP A 350 -16.04 -1.68 33.87
C ASP A 350 -15.13 -1.10 34.98
N GLY A 351 -13.85 -0.91 34.70
CA GLY A 351 -12.84 -0.39 35.63
C GLY A 351 -12.42 -1.39 36.73
N GLY A 352 -12.59 -2.68 36.48
CA GLY A 352 -12.16 -3.79 37.34
C GLY A 352 -13.20 -4.22 38.36
N SER A 353 -14.47 -3.82 38.19
CA SER A 353 -15.58 -4.32 39.02
C SER A 353 -15.90 -5.77 38.68
N THR A 354 -15.85 -6.11 37.39
CA THR A 354 -15.81 -7.47 36.87
C THR A 354 -14.61 -7.64 35.95
N TYR A 355 -14.15 -8.88 35.75
CA TYR A 355 -13.03 -9.13 34.85
C TYR A 355 -13.09 -10.51 34.21
N GLN A 356 -12.35 -10.63 33.11
CA GLN A 356 -12.02 -11.88 32.44
C GLN A 356 -10.55 -12.18 32.70
N GLY A 357 -10.25 -13.34 33.30
CA GLY A 357 -8.92 -13.71 33.75
C GLY A 357 -8.45 -15.02 33.14
N TRP A 358 -7.24 -15.02 32.59
CA TRP A 358 -6.62 -16.18 31.96
C TRP A 358 -5.22 -16.38 32.52
N ALA A 359 -4.87 -17.62 32.88
CA ALA A 359 -3.56 -17.90 33.45
C ALA A 359 -2.96 -19.20 32.91
N GLN A 360 -1.64 -19.22 32.80
CA GLN A 360 -0.82 -20.40 32.53
C GLN A 360 0.48 -20.31 33.35
N ASP A 361 0.73 -21.30 34.20
CA ASP A 361 1.90 -21.31 35.10
C ASP A 361 3.21 -21.57 34.35
N THR A 362 3.17 -22.31 33.25
CA THR A 362 4.34 -22.65 32.41
C THR A 362 4.08 -22.20 30.98
N ALA A 363 4.10 -20.90 30.74
CA ALA A 363 3.85 -20.33 29.42
C ALA A 363 5.11 -20.26 28.57
N PHE A 364 6.23 -19.82 29.16
CA PHE A 364 7.49 -19.64 28.46
C PHE A 364 8.65 -20.23 29.27
N THR A 365 9.65 -20.74 28.56
CA THR A 365 10.90 -21.24 29.14
C THR A 365 12.04 -20.47 28.51
N ALA A 366 12.89 -19.86 29.34
CA ALA A 366 14.05 -19.13 28.86
C ALA A 366 14.99 -20.04 28.07
N SER A 367 15.70 -19.46 27.12
CA SER A 367 16.72 -20.14 26.33
C SER A 367 17.99 -19.30 26.29
N CYS A 368 19.00 -19.74 25.54
CA CYS A 368 20.23 -18.99 25.39
C CYS A 368 20.55 -18.77 23.92
N ASP A 369 21.08 -17.59 23.62
CA ASP A 369 21.57 -17.27 22.28
C ASP A 369 22.92 -17.96 21.98
N SER A 370 23.47 -17.67 20.80
CA SER A 370 24.76 -18.20 20.35
C SER A 370 25.94 -17.86 21.25
N ASP A 371 25.83 -16.77 22.02
CA ASP A 371 26.86 -16.29 22.95
C ASP A 371 26.62 -16.80 24.38
N ASN A 372 25.65 -17.72 24.55
CA ASN A 372 25.28 -18.32 25.83
C ASN A 372 24.72 -17.30 26.85
N ASN A 373 24.13 -16.20 26.34
CA ASN A 373 23.38 -15.26 27.16
C ASN A 373 21.93 -15.71 27.24
N ILE A 374 21.35 -15.69 28.44
CA ILE A 374 19.96 -16.06 28.65
C ILE A 374 19.01 -15.01 28.04
N LEU A 375 17.91 -15.48 27.47
CA LEU A 375 16.81 -14.68 26.93
C LEU A 375 15.49 -15.40 27.18
N LEU A 376 14.40 -14.64 27.15
CA LEU A 376 13.04 -15.19 27.20
C LEU A 376 12.32 -14.77 25.92
N ASP A 377 12.05 -15.74 25.05
CA ASP A 377 11.19 -15.54 23.88
C ASP A 377 9.73 -15.71 24.32
N THR A 378 8.97 -14.64 24.16
CA THR A 378 7.56 -14.51 24.57
C THR A 378 6.69 -14.27 23.36
N THR A 379 6.88 -15.07 22.31
CA THR A 379 5.98 -15.07 21.15
C THR A 379 4.55 -15.39 21.60
N PHE A 380 3.69 -14.38 21.59
CA PHE A 380 2.30 -14.48 22.03
C PHE A 380 1.40 -14.99 20.92
N LEU A 381 1.72 -14.65 19.68
CA LEU A 381 1.24 -15.31 18.46
C LEU A 381 2.18 -15.02 17.29
N ASP A 382 2.15 -15.91 16.31
CA ASP A 382 2.65 -15.70 14.95
C ASP A 382 1.80 -16.55 13.96
N PRO A 383 1.96 -16.38 12.63
CA PRO A 383 1.17 -17.11 11.62
C PRO A 383 1.24 -18.64 11.69
N THR A 384 2.25 -19.18 12.38
CA THR A 384 2.51 -20.62 12.56
C THR A 384 2.28 -21.11 13.98
N TYR A 385 2.19 -20.21 14.96
CA TYR A 385 2.04 -20.51 16.37
C TYR A 385 0.96 -19.64 17.02
N PRO A 386 -0.18 -20.22 17.44
CA PRO A 386 -1.29 -19.46 18.03
C PRO A 386 -1.03 -18.98 19.48
N GLY A 387 0.20 -19.18 19.98
CA GLY A 387 0.60 -18.84 21.35
C GLY A 387 0.34 -19.93 22.40
N PRO A 388 0.82 -19.73 23.65
CA PRO A 388 0.49 -20.61 24.77
C PRO A 388 -1.01 -20.73 25.00
N THR A 389 -1.45 -21.87 25.53
CA THR A 389 -2.83 -22.09 25.98
C THR A 389 -2.99 -21.68 27.43
N LEU A 390 -3.95 -20.80 27.71
CA LEU A 390 -4.28 -20.28 29.04
C LEU A 390 -5.63 -20.83 29.50
N THR A 391 -5.81 -20.91 30.82
CA THR A 391 -7.06 -21.38 31.46
C THR A 391 -7.85 -20.20 32.01
N TYR A 392 -9.15 -20.16 31.75
CA TYR A 392 -10.07 -19.17 32.29
C TYR A 392 -10.27 -19.39 33.80
N THR A 393 -9.83 -18.45 34.62
CA THR A 393 -9.80 -18.61 36.08
C THR A 393 -9.78 -17.27 36.82
N SER A 394 -10.14 -17.30 38.10
CA SER A 394 -9.90 -16.18 39.00
C SER A 394 -8.41 -15.96 39.19
N LEU A 395 -8.01 -14.69 39.28
CA LEU A 395 -6.63 -14.27 39.40
C LEU A 395 -6.31 -13.82 40.83
N SER A 396 -5.08 -14.06 41.27
CA SER A 396 -4.52 -13.51 42.51
C SER A 396 -3.80 -12.19 42.24
N GLN A 397 -3.64 -11.35 43.26
CA GLN A 397 -2.90 -10.08 43.15
C GLN A 397 -1.48 -10.26 42.62
N SER A 398 -0.86 -11.40 42.90
CA SER A 398 0.50 -11.71 42.45
C SER A 398 0.60 -12.12 40.98
N GLN A 399 -0.54 -12.27 40.29
CA GLN A 399 -0.62 -12.61 38.88
C GLN A 399 -0.80 -11.38 37.98
N LEU A 400 -0.85 -10.17 38.55
CA LEU A 400 -0.86 -8.89 37.84
C LEU A 400 0.28 -7.99 38.33
N GLY A 401 0.82 -7.21 37.40
CA GLY A 401 1.82 -6.17 37.61
C GLY A 401 1.15 -4.84 37.94
N HIS A 402 0.25 -4.41 37.06
CA HIS A 402 -0.34 -3.07 37.06
C HIS A 402 -1.74 -3.02 37.70
N PHE A 403 -2.68 -3.81 37.18
CA PHE A 403 -4.06 -3.84 37.69
C PHE A 403 -4.20 -4.76 38.90
N ASN A 404 -5.39 -4.75 39.52
CA ASN A 404 -5.69 -5.59 40.68
C ASN A 404 -6.99 -6.37 40.45
N PRO A 405 -7.01 -7.69 40.70
CA PRO A 405 -8.19 -8.53 40.44
C PRO A 405 -9.17 -8.49 41.63
N ASN A 406 -9.53 -7.28 42.08
CA ASN A 406 -10.43 -7.09 43.23
C ASN A 406 -11.92 -7.30 42.88
N GLY A 407 -12.26 -7.23 41.60
CA GLY A 407 -13.58 -7.48 41.06
C GLY A 407 -13.99 -8.94 41.06
N GLN A 408 -15.11 -9.24 40.40
CA GLN A 408 -15.62 -10.60 40.23
C GLN A 408 -15.25 -11.16 38.86
N LEU A 409 -14.77 -12.40 38.80
CA LEU A 409 -14.62 -13.12 37.54
C LEU A 409 -16.00 -13.23 36.86
N VAL A 410 -16.09 -12.86 35.58
CA VAL A 410 -17.32 -13.03 34.80
C VAL A 410 -17.66 -14.52 34.73
N ASN A 411 -18.90 -14.90 35.05
CA ASN A 411 -19.24 -16.32 35.17
C ASN A 411 -19.24 -17.06 33.82
N SER A 412 -19.67 -16.38 32.76
CA SER A 412 -19.87 -16.98 31.44
C SER A 412 -19.68 -15.95 30.33
N PRO A 413 -18.47 -15.37 30.14
CA PRO A 413 -18.26 -14.42 29.06
C PRO A 413 -18.48 -15.12 27.72
N THR A 414 -19.08 -14.40 26.78
CA THR A 414 -19.20 -14.83 25.39
C THR A 414 -18.43 -13.82 24.56
N PHE A 415 -17.54 -14.32 23.71
CA PHE A 415 -16.89 -13.50 22.69
C PHE A 415 -17.82 -13.57 21.49
N ASP A 416 -18.54 -12.50 21.20
CA ASP A 416 -19.51 -12.40 20.10
C ASP A 416 -19.48 -11.03 19.40
N GLU A 417 -18.61 -10.13 19.86
CA GLU A 417 -18.52 -8.76 19.39
C GLU A 417 -18.06 -8.65 17.92
N HIS A 418 -17.44 -9.71 17.37
CA HIS A 418 -16.97 -9.77 15.98
C HIS A 418 -17.45 -11.04 15.24
N GLU A 419 -18.59 -11.62 15.65
CA GLU A 419 -19.13 -12.86 15.04
C GLU A 419 -19.39 -12.76 13.53
N ASP A 420 -19.64 -11.55 13.01
CA ASP A 420 -19.87 -11.32 11.58
C ASP A 420 -18.59 -11.40 10.73
N THR A 421 -17.41 -11.24 11.33
CA THR A 421 -16.11 -11.15 10.63
C THR A 421 -15.12 -12.23 11.04
N VAL A 422 -15.38 -12.95 12.14
CA VAL A 422 -14.43 -13.87 12.76
C VAL A 422 -15.04 -15.26 12.95
N GLU A 423 -14.55 -16.25 12.20
CA GLU A 423 -15.13 -17.61 12.18
C GLU A 423 -15.13 -18.34 13.53
N TRP A 424 -14.26 -17.97 14.46
CA TRP A 424 -14.17 -18.62 15.77
C TRP A 424 -15.01 -17.94 16.85
N GLU A 425 -15.67 -16.83 16.52
CA GLU A 425 -16.74 -16.21 17.29
C GLU A 425 -18.12 -16.57 16.68
N PRO A 426 -19.18 -16.79 17.48
CA PRO A 426 -19.21 -16.60 18.92
C PRO A 426 -18.69 -17.81 19.72
N LYS A 427 -18.07 -17.54 20.88
CA LYS A 427 -17.65 -18.59 21.82
C LYS A 427 -17.85 -18.20 23.28
N THR A 428 -18.59 -19.02 24.01
CA THR A 428 -18.83 -18.85 25.45
C THR A 428 -17.82 -19.67 26.26
N TYR A 429 -17.31 -19.07 27.34
CA TYR A 429 -16.37 -19.71 28.27
C TYR A 429 -16.94 -19.81 29.68
N THR A 430 -16.44 -20.76 30.44
CA THR A 430 -16.69 -20.96 31.86
C THR A 430 -15.37 -21.28 32.58
N SER A 431 -15.34 -21.17 33.90
CA SER A 431 -14.11 -21.40 34.66
C SER A 431 -13.55 -22.81 34.40
N GLY A 432 -12.27 -22.86 34.03
CA GLY A 432 -11.56 -24.09 33.63
C GLY A 432 -11.47 -24.30 32.12
N ASP A 433 -12.23 -23.57 31.30
CA ASP A 433 -12.08 -23.60 29.85
C ASP A 433 -10.75 -22.98 29.42
N THR A 434 -10.30 -23.32 28.21
CA THR A 434 -9.00 -22.89 27.70
C THR A 434 -9.09 -22.17 26.36
N GLU A 435 -8.18 -21.22 26.14
CA GLU A 435 -7.98 -20.56 24.86
C GLU A 435 -6.50 -20.18 24.66
N THR A 436 -6.07 -19.99 23.42
CA THR A 436 -4.69 -19.57 23.10
C THR A 436 -4.51 -18.07 23.30
N SER A 437 -3.32 -17.64 23.72
CA SER A 437 -3.02 -16.20 23.85
C SER A 437 -3.27 -15.46 22.55
N GLY A 438 -2.96 -16.04 21.39
CA GLY A 438 -3.18 -15.37 20.11
C GLY A 438 -4.63 -14.95 19.87
N ARG A 439 -5.60 -15.80 20.24
CA ARG A 439 -7.03 -15.49 20.15
C ARG A 439 -7.47 -14.49 21.21
N LEU A 440 -6.98 -14.64 22.45
CA LEU A 440 -7.26 -13.70 23.53
C LEU A 440 -6.76 -12.28 23.20
N LEU A 441 -5.53 -12.17 22.72
CA LEU A 441 -4.93 -10.89 22.34
C LEU A 441 -5.66 -10.27 21.17
N ASN A 442 -5.90 -11.03 20.10
CA ASN A 442 -6.70 -10.54 18.97
C ASN A 442 -8.05 -9.97 19.43
N HIS A 443 -8.80 -10.72 20.24
CA HIS A 443 -10.11 -10.30 20.75
C HIS A 443 -10.05 -9.03 21.60
N TYR A 444 -9.22 -9.03 22.65
CA TYR A 444 -9.17 -7.89 23.56
C TYR A 444 -8.56 -6.64 22.91
N PHE A 445 -7.61 -6.82 21.99
CA PHE A 445 -7.09 -5.71 21.19
C PHE A 445 -8.20 -5.13 20.30
N GLY A 446 -9.05 -5.97 19.72
CA GLY A 446 -10.26 -5.54 19.01
C GLY A 446 -11.21 -4.72 19.87
N LEU A 447 -11.45 -5.13 21.12
CA LEU A 447 -12.34 -4.41 22.04
C LEU A 447 -11.79 -3.05 22.50
N ILE A 448 -10.46 -2.90 22.57
CA ILE A 448 -9.79 -1.66 23.02
C ILE A 448 -9.43 -0.74 21.84
N SER A 449 -9.57 -1.25 20.61
CA SER A 449 -9.38 -0.53 19.35
C SER A 449 -10.30 0.72 19.24
N PRO A 450 -10.05 1.65 18.28
CA PRO A 450 -9.06 1.58 17.19
C PRO A 450 -7.62 1.78 17.64
N ASP A 451 -7.42 2.47 18.77
CA ASP A 451 -6.14 3.05 19.16
C ASP A 451 -5.88 2.93 20.68
N PHE A 452 -4.77 2.30 21.08
CA PHE A 452 -4.34 2.24 22.48
C PHE A 452 -2.83 2.08 22.66
N ASP A 453 -2.34 2.47 23.83
CA ASP A 453 -0.92 2.41 24.16
C ASP A 453 -0.65 1.24 25.11
N LEU A 454 0.19 0.29 24.68
CA LEU A 454 0.69 -0.79 25.52
C LEU A 454 1.89 -0.29 26.32
N THR A 455 1.66 0.01 27.59
CA THR A 455 2.66 0.57 28.50
C THR A 455 3.38 -0.55 29.27
N VAL A 456 4.70 -0.42 29.38
CA VAL A 456 5.55 -1.36 30.13
C VAL A 456 5.51 -1.03 31.63
N ASP A 457 5.33 -2.06 32.46
CA ASP A 457 5.47 -1.98 33.92
C ASP A 457 6.31 -3.17 34.40
N ASP A 458 7.50 -2.91 34.92
CA ASP A 458 8.40 -3.93 35.49
C ASP A 458 8.27 -3.99 37.03
N LYS A 459 7.30 -3.28 37.63
CA LYS A 459 7.04 -3.28 39.07
C LYS A 459 8.27 -2.94 39.92
N ASN A 460 9.18 -2.13 39.41
CA ASN A 460 10.51 -1.90 40.01
C ASN A 460 11.30 -3.19 40.30
N SER A 461 11.06 -4.27 39.53
CA SER A 461 11.77 -5.54 39.67
C SER A 461 13.20 -5.42 39.18
N ASN A 462 13.42 -4.53 38.20
CA ASN A 462 14.67 -4.29 37.48
C ASN A 462 15.31 -5.61 37.05
N THR A 463 14.48 -6.54 36.54
CA THR A 463 14.96 -7.86 36.14
C THR A 463 14.95 -8.08 34.63
N VAL A 464 14.28 -7.20 33.89
CA VAL A 464 14.31 -7.11 32.44
C VAL A 464 15.14 -5.88 32.07
N SER A 465 15.90 -5.98 30.99
CA SER A 465 16.56 -4.82 30.37
C SER A 465 15.78 -4.48 29.12
N GLU A 466 14.92 -3.48 29.19
CA GLU A 466 14.08 -3.02 28.08
C GLU A 466 14.96 -2.55 26.90
N ASP A 467 16.03 -1.80 27.19
CA ASP A 467 17.00 -1.33 26.21
C ASP A 467 17.73 -2.46 25.45
N ALA A 468 17.84 -3.65 26.06
CA ALA A 468 18.43 -4.83 25.42
C ALA A 468 17.37 -5.77 24.82
N SER A 469 16.09 -5.48 25.03
CA SER A 469 14.96 -6.32 24.63
C SER A 469 14.30 -5.79 23.36
N THR A 470 13.83 -6.69 22.52
CA THR A 470 13.24 -6.35 21.22
C THR A 470 11.92 -7.07 21.04
N GLY A 471 11.01 -6.52 20.25
CA GLY A 471 9.78 -7.20 19.87
C GLY A 471 9.42 -7.02 18.41
N THR A 472 8.37 -7.71 18.00
CA THR A 472 7.73 -7.57 16.68
C THR A 472 6.22 -7.53 16.89
N ILE A 473 5.55 -6.65 16.15
CA ILE A 473 4.09 -6.61 16.06
C ILE A 473 3.70 -6.47 14.59
N GLU A 474 2.90 -7.38 14.04
CA GLU A 474 2.41 -7.32 12.66
C GLU A 474 0.90 -7.48 12.62
N TYR A 475 0.26 -6.87 11.61
CA TYR A 475 -1.18 -6.90 11.43
C TYR A 475 -1.58 -7.55 10.08
N GLN A 476 -2.68 -8.32 10.07
CA GLN A 476 -3.28 -8.90 8.88
C GLN A 476 -3.77 -7.81 7.94
N GLY A 477 -3.51 -7.98 6.64
CA GLY A 477 -3.90 -6.99 5.64
C GLY A 477 -3.06 -5.73 5.67
N SER A 478 -1.76 -5.84 5.99
CA SER A 478 -0.76 -4.75 6.04
C SER A 478 -0.73 -3.83 4.82
N ASP A 479 -1.46 -4.18 3.75
CA ASP A 479 -1.52 -3.48 2.49
C ASP A 479 -2.63 -2.42 2.40
N GLN A 480 -3.46 -2.29 3.45
CA GLN A 480 -4.34 -1.14 3.69
C GLN A 480 -3.74 -0.09 4.62
N TYR A 481 -2.60 -0.42 5.24
CA TYR A 481 -2.08 0.35 6.36
C TYR A 481 -0.73 1.00 6.09
N VAL A 482 -0.45 2.15 6.70
CA VAL A 482 0.84 2.84 6.55
C VAL A 482 1.44 3.20 7.90
N THR A 483 2.57 2.56 8.20
CA THR A 483 3.43 2.82 9.36
C THR A 483 4.55 3.78 8.97
N PHE A 484 5.19 3.55 7.83
CA PHE A 484 6.32 4.38 7.39
C PHE A 484 5.98 5.11 6.10
N LEU A 485 6.07 6.44 6.14
CA LEU A 485 5.82 7.29 4.99
C LEU A 485 7.13 7.94 4.52
N HIS A 486 7.42 7.82 3.22
CA HIS A 486 8.57 8.46 2.58
C HIS A 486 8.09 9.20 1.33
N ILE A 487 7.93 10.51 1.43
CA ILE A 487 7.50 11.38 0.33
C ILE A 487 8.61 12.35 0.00
N THR A 488 8.93 12.47 -1.28
CA THR A 488 9.86 13.48 -1.80
C THR A 488 9.25 14.22 -2.98
N GLU A 489 9.49 15.52 -3.09
CA GLU A 489 9.19 16.29 -4.29
C GLU A 489 10.43 16.40 -5.17
N ASN A 490 10.28 16.18 -6.48
CA ASN A 490 11.35 16.34 -7.46
C ASN A 490 10.80 17.08 -8.69
N GLY A 491 11.40 18.22 -9.05
CA GLY A 491 10.99 18.98 -10.22
C GLY A 491 11.91 18.74 -11.42
N VAL A 492 11.29 18.63 -12.60
CA VAL A 492 12.00 18.57 -13.89
C VAL A 492 11.44 19.59 -14.87
N GLU A 493 12.33 20.16 -15.67
CA GLU A 493 12.00 20.96 -16.84
C GLU A 493 12.23 20.11 -18.10
N ILE A 494 11.31 20.17 -19.07
CA ILE A 494 11.38 19.41 -20.32
C ILE A 494 11.33 20.38 -21.51
N ASP A 495 12.50 20.69 -22.08
CA ASP A 495 12.61 21.53 -23.27
C ASP A 495 12.53 20.68 -24.53
N THR A 496 11.84 21.15 -25.57
CA THR A 496 11.75 20.50 -26.90
C THR A 496 12.60 21.16 -27.96
#